data_AF-X7ZKS7-F1
#
_entry.id   AF-X7ZKS7-F1
#
_cell.length_a   1.000
_cell.length_b   1.000
_cell.length_c   1.000
_cell.angle_alpha   90.00
_cell.angle_beta   90.00
_cell.angle_gamma   90.00
#
_symmetry.space_group_name_H-M   'P 1'
#
loop_
_entity.id
_entity.type
_entity.pdbx_description
1 polymer ?
#
loop_
_entity_poly.entity_id
_entity_poly.type
_entity_poly.pdbx_seq_one_letter_code
_entity_poly.pdbx_strand_id
1 'polypeptide(L)' 'MSRWRCVALTIVTLFSPIVVAGGGIAAAQAPSPGDSCTVLHATTQDASGRTMWCNPTMTGDHSLVWQYGGPDH' A
#
# COMPACT_ATOMS: atom_id res chain seq x y z
N MET A 1 -14.58 13.79 -55.31
CA MET A 1 -13.64 13.37 -54.25
C MET A 1 -13.78 14.40 -53.13
N SER A 2 -14.20 14.10 -51.92
CA SER A 2 -13.39 13.37 -50.94
C SER A 2 -14.28 12.81 -49.84
N ARG A 3 -14.03 11.55 -49.53
CA ARG A 3 -14.76 10.66 -48.63
C ARG A 3 -13.99 10.63 -47.32
N TRP A 4 -14.16 11.64 -46.48
CA TRP A 4 -13.44 11.73 -45.20
C TRP A 4 -14.33 11.19 -44.09
N ARG A 5 -14.21 9.86 -43.96
CA ARG A 5 -14.68 9.07 -42.84
C ARG A 5 -13.88 9.49 -41.62
N CYS A 6 -14.48 10.26 -40.72
CA CYS A 6 -13.90 10.55 -39.42
C CYS A 6 -13.82 9.24 -38.63
N VAL A 7 -12.63 8.65 -38.61
CA VAL A 7 -12.29 7.51 -37.76
C VAL A 7 -12.36 8.00 -36.32
N ALA A 8 -13.36 7.54 -35.56
CA ALA A 8 -13.47 7.81 -34.14
C ALA A 8 -12.32 7.09 -33.40
N LEU A 9 -11.38 7.86 -32.89
CA LEU A 9 -10.29 7.39 -32.03
C LEU A 9 -10.86 7.12 -30.64
N THR A 10 -11.11 5.84 -30.33
CA THR A 10 -11.44 5.39 -28.97
C THR A 10 -10.16 5.41 -28.13
N ILE A 11 -9.99 6.46 -27.33
CA ILE A 11 -8.94 6.54 -26.31
C ILE A 11 -9.38 5.65 -25.14
N VAL A 12 -8.79 4.46 -25.05
CA VAL A 12 -8.91 3.60 -23.87
C VAL A 12 -7.92 4.14 -22.83
N THR A 13 -8.41 4.95 -21.89
CA THR A 13 -7.64 5.36 -20.72
C THR A 13 -7.52 4.17 -19.78
N LEU A 14 -6.40 3.46 -19.85
CA LEU A 14 -5.97 2.51 -18.83
C LEU A 14 -5.69 3.31 -17.55
N PHE A 15 -6.64 3.33 -16.62
CA PHE A 15 -6.38 3.76 -15.25
C PHE A 15 -5.49 2.71 -14.60
N SER A 16 -4.17 2.90 -14.66
CA SER A 16 -3.24 2.14 -13.83
C SER A 16 -3.47 2.53 -12.37
N PRO A 17 -3.67 1.57 -11.45
CA PRO A 17 -3.67 1.89 -10.04
C PRO A 17 -2.27 2.40 -9.67
N ILE A 18 -2.22 3.62 -9.14
CA ILE A 18 -1.02 4.20 -8.57
C ILE A 18 -0.70 3.35 -7.33
N VAL A 19 0.20 2.37 -7.49
CA VAL A 19 0.82 1.70 -6.36
C VAL A 19 1.77 2.73 -5.76
N VAL A 20 1.34 3.40 -4.69
CA VAL A 20 2.24 4.19 -3.84
C VAL A 20 3.14 3.17 -3.14
N ALA A 21 4.21 2.78 -3.84
CA ALA A 21 5.33 2.05 -3.27
C ALA A 21 6.10 3.04 -2.38
N GLY A 22 5.63 3.20 -1.15
CA GLY A 22 6.36 3.93 -0.12
C GLY A 22 7.68 3.25 0.17
N GLY A 23 8.79 3.90 -0.19
CA GLY A 23 10.15 3.58 0.26
C GLY A 23 10.81 2.44 -0.48
N GLY A 24 11.76 2.76 -1.37
CA GLY A 24 12.73 1.78 -1.84
C GLY A 24 13.58 1.27 -0.69
N ILE A 25 13.61 -0.04 -0.50
CA ILE A 25 14.52 -0.75 0.40
C ILE A 25 14.62 -2.18 -0.12
N ALA A 26 15.84 -2.75 -0.06
CA ALA A 26 16.13 -4.15 -0.40
C ALA A 26 14.99 -5.06 0.05
N ALA A 27 14.65 -6.10 -0.72
CA ALA A 27 13.55 -7.02 -0.43
C ALA A 27 13.71 -7.65 0.96
N ALA A 28 13.27 -6.91 1.98
CA ALA A 28 13.20 -7.33 3.35
C ALA A 28 12.06 -8.34 3.41
N GLN A 29 12.27 -9.41 4.15
CA GLN A 29 11.21 -10.37 4.44
C GLN A 29 9.97 -9.60 4.89
N ALA A 30 8.79 -9.99 4.39
CA ALA A 30 7.55 -9.36 4.80
C ALA A 30 7.44 -9.48 6.33
N PRO A 31 7.15 -8.37 7.04
CA PRO A 31 7.08 -8.40 8.49
C PRO A 31 5.94 -9.30 8.98
N SER A 32 6.07 -9.74 10.22
CA SER A 32 5.03 -10.42 10.97
C SER A 32 4.33 -9.46 11.93
N PRO A 33 3.09 -9.74 12.34
CA PRO A 33 2.43 -8.98 13.41
C PRO A 33 3.28 -8.98 14.68
N GLY A 34 3.43 -7.81 15.30
CA GLY A 34 4.28 -7.61 16.48
C GLY A 34 5.73 -7.23 16.16
N ASP A 35 6.19 -7.38 14.92
CA ASP A 35 7.51 -6.89 14.53
C ASP A 35 7.59 -5.38 14.67
N SER A 36 8.75 -4.88 15.13
CA SER A 36 8.98 -3.46 15.32
C SER A 36 8.92 -2.69 14.01
N CYS A 37 8.34 -1.50 14.07
CA CYS A 37 8.33 -0.54 12.96
C CYS A 37 8.69 0.85 13.50
N THR A 38 9.07 1.76 12.61
CA THR A 38 9.65 3.05 13.02
C THR A 38 8.80 4.27 12.64
N VAL A 39 7.76 4.07 11.84
CA VAL A 39 6.93 5.16 11.29
C VAL A 39 5.48 4.92 11.66
N LEU A 40 4.98 5.71 12.62
CA LEU A 40 3.58 5.65 13.05
C LEU A 40 2.64 5.79 11.84
N HIS A 41 1.61 4.95 11.80
CA HIS A 41 0.61 4.81 10.74
C HIS A 41 1.16 4.43 9.36
N ALA A 42 2.42 3.98 9.25
CA ALA A 42 2.87 3.36 8.02
C ALA A 42 2.06 2.09 7.72
N THR A 43 1.91 1.77 6.44
CA THR A 43 1.22 0.55 5.99
C THR A 43 2.19 -0.35 5.24
N THR A 44 2.04 -1.66 5.41
CA THR A 44 2.77 -2.69 4.64
C THR A 44 1.87 -3.88 4.36
N GLN A 45 2.38 -4.89 3.65
CA GLN A 45 1.71 -6.17 3.43
C GLN A 45 2.50 -7.31 4.06
N ASP A 46 1.80 -8.25 4.71
CA ASP A 46 2.39 -9.51 5.16
C ASP A 46 2.69 -10.45 3.98
N ALA A 47 3.24 -11.64 4.26
CA ALA A 47 3.52 -12.64 3.23
C ALA A 47 2.25 -13.18 2.51
N SER A 48 1.07 -12.98 3.09
CA SER A 48 -0.23 -13.37 2.51
C SER A 48 -0.93 -12.23 1.76
N GLY A 49 -0.32 -11.05 1.67
CA GLY A 49 -0.88 -9.86 1.04
C GLY A 49 -1.88 -9.10 1.91
N ARG A 50 -1.98 -9.40 3.21
CA ARG A 50 -2.84 -8.65 4.15
C ARG A 50 -2.16 -7.36 4.55
N THR A 51 -2.91 -6.26 4.50
CA THR A 51 -2.44 -4.96 4.96
C THR A 51 -2.24 -4.97 6.47
N MET A 52 -1.08 -4.48 6.91
CA MET A 52 -0.76 -4.20 8.30
C MET A 52 -0.43 -2.72 8.48
N TRP A 53 -0.64 -2.23 9.70
CA TRP A 53 -0.39 -0.85 10.10
C TRP A 53 0.64 -0.80 11.22
N CYS A 54 1.51 0.19 11.16
CA CYS A 54 2.49 0.46 12.21
C CYS A 54 1.85 1.33 13.29
N ASN A 55 1.43 0.72 14.38
CA ASN A 55 0.67 1.37 15.46
C ASN A 55 1.31 1.11 16.81
N PRO A 56 1.12 1.98 17.82
CA PRO A 56 1.61 1.73 19.16
C PRO A 56 0.92 0.51 19.78
N THR A 57 1.64 -0.23 20.61
CA THR A 57 1.04 -1.25 21.46
C THR A 57 0.04 -0.61 22.43
N MET A 58 -1.09 -1.28 22.68
CA MET A 58 -2.09 -0.81 23.65
C MET A 58 -1.61 -0.90 25.10
N THR A 59 -0.65 -1.79 25.36
CA THR A 59 -0.06 -2.04 26.68
C THR A 59 1.46 -1.89 26.64
N GLY A 60 2.07 -1.71 27.82
CA GLY A 60 3.51 -1.52 27.96
C GLY A 60 3.96 -0.13 27.52
N ASP A 61 5.12 -0.06 26.86
CA ASP A 61 5.82 1.19 26.53
C ASP A 61 5.25 1.92 25.30
N HIS A 62 4.11 1.47 24.76
CA HIS A 62 3.50 2.01 23.54
C HIS A 62 4.46 2.01 22.33
N SER A 63 5.29 0.97 22.22
CA SER A 63 6.23 0.83 21.11
C SER A 63 5.49 0.61 19.80
N LEU A 64 6.08 1.06 18.70
CA LEU A 64 5.48 0.91 17.37
C LEU A 64 5.73 -0.50 16.83
N VAL A 65 4.64 -1.20 16.51
CA VAL A 65 4.67 -2.55 15.94
C VAL A 65 3.69 -2.69 14.78
N TRP A 66 3.94 -3.66 13.89
CA TRP A 66 3.02 -4.02 12.83
C TRP A 66 1.80 -4.77 13.40
N GLN A 67 0.60 -4.29 13.09
CA GLN A 67 -0.65 -4.84 13.62
C GLN A 67 -1.74 -4.87 12.54
N TYR A 68 -2.74 -5.73 12.74
CA TYR A 68 -3.96 -5.71 11.95
C TYR A 68 -4.99 -4.77 12.59
N GLY A 69 -5.73 -4.04 11.76
CA GLY A 69 -6.62 -2.96 12.21
C GLY A 69 -5.89 -1.62 12.18
N GLY A 70 -6.32 -0.74 11.26
CA GLY A 70 -5.81 0.61 11.15
C GLY A 70 -6.27 1.51 12.31
N PRO A 71 -5.78 2.76 12.38
CA PRO A 71 -6.09 3.72 13.44
C PRO A 71 -7.58 4.14 13.53
N ASP A 72 -8.43 3.67 12.62
CA ASP A 72 -9.88 3.93 12.56
C ASP A 72 -10.78 2.74 12.98
N HIS A 73 -10.21 1.66 13.53
CA HIS A 73 -10.94 0.48 14.01
C HIS A 73 -10.87 0.29 15.52
#